data_AF-A0A9P1D2E3-F1
#
_entry.id   AF-A0A9P1D2E3-F1
#
_cell.length_a   1.000
_cell.length_b   1.000
_cell.length_c   1.000
_cell.angle_alpha   90.00
_cell.angle_beta   90.00
_cell.angle_gamma   90.00
#
_symmetry.space_group_name_H-M   'P 1'
#
loop_
_entity.id
_entity.type
_entity.pdbx_description
1 polymer ?
#
loop_
_entity_poly.entity_id
_entity_poly.type
_entity_poly.pdbx_seq_one_letter_code
_entity_poly.pdbx_strand_id
1 'polypeptide(L)'
;MPWHRACPEGLEIRPCDAAKGNGLFTTRALEEGQQLFEEDPVCGMALLMFDQTNVTCHCQHCMKYVEEGEASLVLCALGCGAWYCSEACREDAFVAHHSVLCSSSNPRWADYEQQARECCNEYYVLAARALATLTSEFSVEQDLWAQSPWSGYASPCWWETMKRPIYEDSDSDSSGPAFDSEDEESLDRFFQSTVRSQTSEMGDVLLSVLEGKTCDLAEALLRSGPEALGRLMGLLRVNAMALHAQVASGDGDAEDVAKGMAIYSVTSAMNHDPAANCFVSSDPAYPQRCLVRTLRPIEPEEELCIDYLQGSPYSLEQRTQVLLQQYGIVA
;
A
#
# COMPACT_ATOMS: atom_id res chain seq x y z
N MET A 1 17.00 3.68 -6.37
CA MET A 1 15.86 4.43 -5.84
C MET A 1 14.52 3.90 -6.35
N PRO A 2 13.99 2.71 -5.97
CA PRO A 2 12.67 2.28 -6.50
C PRO A 2 11.58 3.31 -6.24
N TRP A 3 11.67 4.06 -5.13
CA TRP A 3 10.73 5.12 -4.74
C TRP A 3 10.86 6.46 -5.48
N HIS A 4 11.75 6.58 -6.48
CA HIS A 4 11.91 7.82 -7.23
C HIS A 4 10.76 8.05 -8.21
N ARG A 5 10.00 9.13 -8.03
CA ARG A 5 8.89 9.52 -8.92
C ARG A 5 9.40 10.14 -10.23
N ALA A 6 9.87 9.29 -11.15
CA ALA A 6 10.21 9.71 -12.51
C ALA A 6 8.95 9.67 -13.38
N CYS A 7 8.38 10.82 -13.71
CA CYS A 7 7.24 10.88 -14.62
C CYS A 7 7.65 10.46 -16.04
N PRO A 8 6.84 9.66 -16.75
CA PRO A 8 7.00 9.40 -18.18
C PRO A 8 7.00 10.69 -19.00
N GLU A 9 7.59 10.63 -20.20
CA GLU A 9 7.61 11.77 -21.11
C GLU A 9 6.19 12.27 -21.42
N GLY A 10 5.99 13.59 -21.30
CA GLY A 10 4.71 14.23 -21.53
C GLY A 10 3.77 14.22 -20.32
N LEU A 11 4.23 13.74 -19.15
CA LEU A 11 3.49 13.75 -17.89
C LEU A 11 4.28 14.50 -16.81
N GLU A 12 3.58 15.12 -15.86
CA GLU A 12 4.18 15.77 -14.71
C GLU A 12 3.32 15.65 -13.45
N ILE A 13 3.98 15.54 -12.29
CA ILE A 13 3.33 15.64 -10.98
C ILE A 13 3.51 17.06 -10.47
N ARG A 14 2.40 17.72 -10.12
CA ARG A 14 2.42 19.08 -9.57
C ARG A 14 1.34 19.26 -8.49
N PRO A 15 1.45 20.26 -7.62
CA PRO A 15 0.39 20.58 -6.67
C PRO A 15 -0.92 20.94 -7.38
N CYS A 16 -2.04 20.40 -6.90
CA CYS A 16 -3.39 20.79 -7.27
C CYS A 16 -3.87 21.93 -6.36
N ASP A 17 -4.72 21.62 -5.38
CA ASP A 17 -5.16 22.53 -4.32
C ASP A 17 -4.84 21.95 -2.94
N ALA A 18 -5.09 22.73 -1.89
CA ALA A 18 -4.80 22.33 -0.52
C ALA A 18 -5.59 21.09 -0.05
N ALA A 19 -6.68 20.73 -0.72
CA ALA A 19 -7.50 19.58 -0.37
C ALA A 19 -7.02 18.30 -1.07
N LYS A 20 -6.58 18.40 -2.33
CA LYS A 20 -6.14 17.25 -3.14
C LYS A 20 -4.64 16.94 -3.02
N GLY A 21 -3.81 17.90 -2.59
CA GLY A 21 -2.37 17.70 -2.57
C GLY A 21 -1.78 17.73 -3.99
N ASN A 22 -1.02 16.70 -4.37
CA ASN A 22 -0.42 16.61 -5.71
C ASN A 22 -1.36 15.86 -6.67
N GLY A 23 -1.27 16.18 -7.96
CA GLY A 23 -1.95 15.47 -9.04
C GLY A 23 -1.00 15.15 -10.18
N LEU A 24 -1.39 14.20 -11.03
CA LEU A 24 -0.72 13.88 -12.29
C LEU A 24 -1.38 14.64 -13.44
N PHE A 25 -0.59 15.24 -14.32
CA PHE A 25 -1.07 16.04 -15.44
C PHE A 25 -0.37 15.65 -16.73
N THR A 26 -1.03 15.87 -17.86
CA THR A 26 -0.43 15.73 -19.20
C THR A 26 0.05 17.08 -19.72
N THR A 27 1.19 17.11 -20.40
CA THR A 27 1.70 18.32 -21.08
C THR A 27 1.36 18.33 -22.58
N ARG A 28 0.62 17.32 -23.05
CA ARG A 28 0.19 17.15 -24.44
C ARG A 28 -1.22 16.59 -24.55
N ALA A 29 -1.82 16.72 -25.73
CA ALA A 29 -3.09 16.08 -26.02
C ALA A 29 -2.91 14.56 -26.06
N LEU A 30 -3.92 13.84 -25.57
CA LEU A 30 -3.97 12.38 -25.55
C LEU A 30 -5.23 11.88 -26.24
N GLU A 31 -5.12 10.76 -26.93
CA GLU A 31 -6.23 10.10 -27.62
C GLU A 31 -7.00 9.19 -26.67
N GLU A 32 -8.23 8.82 -27.01
CA GLU A 32 -9.00 7.81 -26.26
C GLU A 32 -8.39 6.41 -26.42
N GLY A 33 -8.35 5.64 -25.33
CA GLY A 33 -7.80 4.29 -25.32
C GLY A 33 -6.27 4.22 -25.39
N GLN A 34 -5.59 5.36 -25.37
CA GLN A 34 -4.14 5.45 -25.38
C GLN A 34 -3.56 4.90 -24.07
N GLN A 35 -2.63 3.95 -24.15
CA GLN A 35 -1.80 3.55 -23.01
C GLN A 35 -0.82 4.68 -22.69
N LEU A 36 -0.90 5.23 -21.48
CA LEU A 36 -0.06 6.32 -21.02
C LEU A 36 1.31 5.81 -20.58
N PHE A 37 1.31 4.82 -19.71
CA PHE A 37 2.52 4.17 -19.19
C PHE A 37 2.18 2.84 -18.52
N GLU A 38 3.23 2.06 -18.28
CA GLU A 38 3.22 0.91 -17.37
C GLU A 38 4.26 1.12 -16.27
N GLU A 39 4.00 0.59 -15.09
CA GLU A 39 4.85 0.78 -13.92
C GLU A 39 4.87 -0.49 -13.05
N ASP A 40 6.08 -0.91 -12.66
CA ASP A 40 6.26 -1.92 -11.62
C ASP A 40 6.25 -1.24 -10.24
N PRO A 41 5.77 -1.92 -9.18
CA PRO A 41 5.52 -1.28 -7.90
C PRO A 41 6.83 -1.02 -7.15
N VAL A 42 6.84 0.07 -6.39
CA VAL A 42 7.99 0.46 -5.56
C VAL A 42 8.04 -0.36 -4.26
N CYS A 43 6.89 -0.82 -3.81
CA CYS A 43 6.71 -1.73 -2.69
C CYS A 43 5.36 -2.41 -2.82
N GLY A 44 5.29 -3.70 -2.52
CA GLY A 44 4.04 -4.45 -2.58
C GLY A 44 4.17 -5.79 -1.90
N MET A 45 3.05 -6.44 -1.68
CA MET A 45 3.01 -7.81 -1.17
C MET A 45 1.84 -8.57 -1.78
N ALA A 46 2.09 -9.84 -2.08
CA ALA A 46 1.04 -10.77 -2.45
C ALA A 46 0.32 -11.21 -1.17
N LEU A 47 -0.99 -11.18 -1.25
CA LEU A 47 -2.02 -11.55 -0.29
C LEU A 47 -2.03 -10.73 0.99
N LEU A 48 -3.24 -10.50 1.50
CA LEU A 48 -3.43 -10.04 2.86
C LEU A 48 -3.08 -11.24 3.75
N MET A 49 -2.11 -11.08 4.64
CA MET A 49 -1.43 -12.20 5.33
C MET A 49 -2.34 -13.13 6.16
N PHE A 50 -3.61 -12.77 6.32
CA PHE A 50 -4.56 -13.46 7.17
C PHE A 50 -5.55 -14.34 6.38
N ASP A 51 -5.51 -14.31 5.04
CA ASP A 51 -6.19 -15.31 4.20
C ASP A 51 -5.25 -16.49 3.92
N GLN A 52 -5.33 -17.51 4.78
CA GLN A 52 -4.40 -18.65 4.82
C GLN A 52 -4.46 -19.58 3.60
N THR A 53 -5.48 -19.48 2.75
CA THR A 53 -5.74 -20.53 1.75
C THR A 53 -4.89 -20.43 0.47
N ASN A 54 -4.23 -19.29 0.20
CA ASN A 54 -3.53 -19.06 -1.08
C ASN A 54 -2.12 -18.45 -0.96
N VAL A 55 -1.59 -18.24 0.26
CA VAL A 55 -0.30 -17.55 0.51
C VAL A 55 0.88 -18.25 -0.17
N THR A 56 0.78 -19.56 -0.33
CA THR A 56 1.83 -20.41 -0.87
C THR A 56 1.84 -20.48 -2.39
N CYS A 57 1.10 -19.62 -3.11
CA CYS A 57 1.01 -19.65 -4.58
C CYS A 57 1.42 -18.34 -5.27
N HIS A 58 2.12 -17.41 -4.58
CA HIS A 58 2.64 -16.17 -5.19
C HIS A 58 4.13 -15.91 -4.93
N CYS A 59 4.87 -15.48 -5.94
CA CYS A 59 6.25 -15.03 -5.79
C CYS A 59 6.36 -13.88 -4.77
N GLN A 60 7.23 -13.99 -3.75
CA GLN A 60 7.33 -12.94 -2.73
C GLN A 60 8.01 -11.64 -3.21
N HIS A 61 8.64 -11.67 -4.38
CA HIS A 61 9.22 -10.50 -5.01
C HIS A 61 8.22 -9.79 -5.93
N CYS A 62 7.87 -10.43 -7.04
CA CYS A 62 7.05 -9.83 -8.09
C CYS A 62 5.56 -10.13 -7.96
N MET A 63 5.12 -10.91 -6.96
CA MET A 63 3.70 -11.20 -6.68
C MET A 63 2.97 -11.97 -7.78
N LYS A 64 3.68 -12.40 -8.83
CA LYS A 64 3.16 -13.32 -9.85
C LYS A 64 2.66 -14.62 -9.20
N TYR A 65 1.47 -15.05 -9.57
CA TYR A 65 0.95 -16.38 -9.22
C TYR A 65 1.84 -17.47 -9.85
N VAL A 66 2.13 -18.51 -9.07
CA VAL A 66 2.90 -19.67 -9.51
C VAL A 66 2.05 -20.91 -9.27
N GLU A 67 1.74 -21.62 -10.35
CA GLU A 67 0.93 -22.85 -10.28
C GLU A 67 1.65 -23.95 -9.50
N GLU A 68 0.89 -24.68 -8.67
CA GLU A 68 1.41 -25.88 -8.00
C GLU A 68 1.87 -26.91 -9.04
N GLY A 69 3.16 -27.27 -9.01
CA GLY A 69 3.76 -28.24 -9.94
C GLY A 69 4.60 -27.62 -11.06
N GLU A 70 4.70 -26.29 -11.15
CA GLU A 70 5.63 -25.63 -12.05
C GLU A 70 7.09 -25.91 -11.59
N ALA A 71 7.90 -26.50 -12.48
CA ALA A 71 9.21 -27.07 -12.15
C ALA A 71 10.31 -26.02 -11.77
N SER A 72 9.99 -24.73 -11.79
CA SER A 72 10.94 -23.62 -11.61
C SER A 72 10.78 -22.84 -10.31
N LEU A 73 10.10 -23.39 -9.31
CA LEU A 73 10.01 -22.78 -7.98
C LEU A 73 11.39 -22.65 -7.33
N VAL A 74 11.76 -21.44 -6.95
CA VAL A 74 13.01 -21.16 -6.25
C VAL A 74 12.71 -20.81 -4.80
N LEU A 75 13.23 -21.58 -3.85
CA LEU A 75 13.08 -21.31 -2.41
C LEU A 75 14.18 -20.37 -1.91
N CYS A 76 13.88 -19.67 -0.82
CA CYS A 76 14.87 -18.97 -0.03
C CYS A 76 15.98 -19.94 0.41
N ALA A 77 17.24 -19.58 0.16
CA ALA A 77 18.40 -20.39 0.51
C ALA A 77 18.60 -20.57 2.02
N LEU A 78 18.00 -19.70 2.84
CA LEU A 78 18.04 -19.75 4.30
C LEU A 78 16.91 -20.61 4.89
N GLY A 79 16.02 -21.16 4.06
CA GLY A 79 15.00 -22.11 4.49
C GLY A 79 13.83 -21.51 5.27
N CYS A 80 13.51 -20.22 5.07
CA CYS A 80 12.41 -19.56 5.78
C CYS A 80 11.02 -19.86 5.21
N GLY A 81 10.95 -20.64 4.11
CA GLY A 81 9.71 -20.96 3.40
C GLY A 81 9.29 -19.92 2.36
N ALA A 82 9.99 -18.79 2.25
CA ALA A 82 9.78 -17.85 1.14
C ALA A 82 10.16 -18.49 -0.20
N TRP A 83 9.43 -18.13 -1.25
CA TRP A 83 9.54 -18.74 -2.56
C TRP A 83 9.35 -17.70 -3.68
N TYR A 84 9.93 -18.00 -4.84
CA TYR A 84 10.10 -17.06 -5.95
C TYR A 84 9.89 -17.78 -7.29
N CYS A 85 9.41 -17.05 -8.29
CA CYS A 85 9.18 -17.60 -9.63
C CYS A 85 10.48 -17.79 -10.45
N SER A 86 11.60 -17.24 -9.99
CA SER A 86 12.91 -17.33 -10.64
C SER A 86 14.04 -17.02 -9.68
N GLU A 87 15.27 -17.39 -10.06
CA GLU A 87 16.49 -17.05 -9.31
C GLU A 87 16.70 -15.53 -9.25
N ALA A 88 16.45 -14.83 -10.37
CA ALA A 88 16.51 -13.37 -10.41
C ALA A 88 15.57 -12.72 -9.38
N CYS A 89 14.31 -13.16 -9.29
CA CYS A 89 13.39 -12.67 -8.28
C CYS A 89 13.85 -12.95 -6.83
N ARG A 90 14.50 -14.09 -6.59
CA ARG A 90 15.08 -14.39 -5.27
C ARG A 90 16.21 -13.45 -4.93
N GLU A 91 17.15 -13.25 -5.86
CA GLU A 91 18.30 -12.37 -5.70
C GLU A 91 17.86 -10.91 -5.51
N ASP A 92 16.95 -10.42 -6.35
CA ASP A 92 16.40 -9.07 -6.27
C ASP A 92 15.67 -8.86 -4.93
N ALA A 93 14.87 -9.83 -4.47
CA ALA A 93 14.25 -9.75 -3.15
C ALA A 93 15.28 -9.76 -2.02
N PHE A 94 16.30 -10.61 -2.11
CA PHE A 94 17.36 -10.70 -1.10
C PHE A 94 18.08 -9.36 -0.93
N VAL A 95 18.44 -8.72 -2.04
CA VAL A 95 19.06 -7.39 -2.06
C VAL A 95 18.08 -6.33 -1.54
N ALA A 96 16.82 -6.36 -1.99
CA ALA A 96 15.87 -5.30 -1.71
C ALA A 96 15.34 -5.30 -0.27
N HIS A 97 15.08 -6.44 0.35
CA HIS A 97 14.48 -6.48 1.69
C HIS A 97 14.66 -7.82 2.42
N HIS A 98 14.72 -8.94 1.69
CA HIS A 98 14.62 -10.26 2.29
C HIS A 98 15.86 -10.65 3.10
N SER A 99 17.05 -10.13 2.80
CA SER A 99 18.23 -10.34 3.66
C SER A 99 18.02 -9.84 5.10
N VAL A 100 17.25 -8.76 5.26
CA VAL A 100 16.89 -8.16 6.56
C VAL A 100 15.65 -8.82 7.16
N LEU A 101 14.66 -9.13 6.32
CA LEU A 101 13.33 -9.62 6.70
C LEU A 101 13.15 -11.13 6.50
N CYS A 102 14.23 -11.91 6.58
CA CYS A 102 14.16 -13.38 6.52
C CYS A 102 13.98 -13.93 7.93
N SER A 103 12.88 -14.65 8.18
CA SER A 103 12.56 -15.23 9.50
C SER A 103 13.55 -16.32 9.94
N SER A 104 14.25 -16.98 9.00
CA SER A 104 15.31 -17.94 9.34
C SER A 104 16.59 -17.29 9.86
N SER A 105 16.93 -16.07 9.43
CA SER A 105 18.16 -15.37 9.84
C SER A 105 17.93 -14.25 10.83
N ASN A 106 16.69 -13.77 10.98
CA ASN A 106 16.34 -12.67 11.87
C ASN A 106 15.16 -13.05 12.78
N PRO A 107 15.41 -13.58 13.99
CA PRO A 107 14.34 -13.94 14.93
C PRO A 107 13.45 -12.75 15.31
N ARG A 108 14.02 -11.53 15.39
CA ARG A 108 13.25 -10.32 15.66
C ARG A 108 12.21 -10.04 14.58
N TRP A 109 12.53 -10.37 13.31
CA TRP A 109 11.55 -10.27 12.23
C TRP A 109 10.43 -11.29 12.39
N ALA A 110 10.75 -12.53 12.78
CA ALA A 110 9.73 -13.55 13.02
C ALA A 110 8.74 -13.12 14.12
N ASP A 111 9.26 -12.52 15.20
CA ASP A 111 8.42 -11.97 16.29
C ASP A 111 7.57 -10.79 15.79
N TYR A 112 8.15 -9.87 15.02
CA TYR A 112 7.42 -8.73 14.43
C TYR A 112 6.31 -9.19 13.48
N GLU A 113 6.60 -10.16 12.63
CA GLU A 113 5.65 -10.74 11.68
C GLU A 113 4.48 -11.41 12.42
N GLN A 114 4.77 -12.12 13.50
CA GLN A 114 3.75 -12.73 14.35
C GLN A 114 2.88 -11.67 15.05
N GLN A 115 3.48 -10.60 15.57
CA GLN A 115 2.73 -9.51 16.19
C GLN A 115 1.85 -8.76 15.18
N ALA A 116 2.34 -8.52 13.95
CA ALA A 116 1.53 -7.96 12.87
C ALA A 116 0.30 -8.83 12.55
N ARG A 117 0.44 -10.16 12.64
CA ARG A 117 -0.68 -11.11 12.52
C ARG A 117 -1.69 -11.01 13.66
N GLU A 118 -1.22 -10.92 14.89
CA GLU A 118 -2.08 -10.76 16.05
C GLU A 118 -2.85 -9.42 16.02
N CYS A 119 -2.24 -8.39 15.42
CA CYS A 119 -2.90 -7.10 15.19
C CYS A 119 -3.86 -7.10 13.99
N CYS A 120 -3.91 -8.18 13.20
CA CYS A 120 -4.65 -8.26 11.94
C CYS A 120 -4.38 -7.06 11.02
N ASN A 121 -3.12 -6.64 10.90
CA ASN A 121 -2.75 -5.46 10.13
C ASN A 121 -1.52 -5.70 9.25
N GLU A 122 -1.74 -6.06 7.98
CA GLU A 122 -0.66 -6.30 7.02
C GLU A 122 0.15 -5.05 6.65
N TYR A 123 -0.36 -3.83 6.90
CA TYR A 123 0.39 -2.61 6.63
C TYR A 123 1.70 -2.53 7.43
N TYR A 124 1.80 -3.21 8.58
CA TYR A 124 3.06 -3.34 9.32
C TYR A 124 4.13 -4.09 8.51
N VAL A 125 3.75 -5.18 7.84
CA VAL A 125 4.68 -5.95 6.99
C VAL A 125 5.05 -5.16 5.74
N LEU A 126 4.11 -4.45 5.14
CA LEU A 126 4.38 -3.59 3.99
C LEU A 126 5.28 -2.40 4.38
N ALA A 127 5.10 -1.82 5.57
CA ALA A 127 5.95 -0.76 6.12
C ALA A 127 7.39 -1.25 6.38
N ALA A 128 7.52 -2.44 6.96
CA ALA A 128 8.83 -3.06 7.14
C ALA A 128 9.55 -3.30 5.81
N ARG A 129 8.84 -3.78 4.78
CA ARG A 129 9.38 -3.90 3.41
C ARG A 129 9.80 -2.55 2.86
N ALA A 130 8.96 -1.52 2.99
CA ALA A 130 9.27 -0.18 2.50
C ALA A 130 10.56 0.37 3.13
N LEU A 131 10.71 0.26 4.46
CA LEU A 131 11.91 0.68 5.19
C LEU A 131 13.15 -0.15 4.84
N ALA A 132 13.01 -1.47 4.65
CA ALA A 132 14.11 -2.35 4.29
C ALA A 132 14.65 -2.08 2.87
N THR A 133 13.82 -1.54 1.97
CA THR A 133 14.24 -1.16 0.60
C THR A 133 14.99 0.16 0.50
N LEU A 134 15.09 0.92 1.61
CA LEU A 134 15.84 2.16 1.62
C LEU A 134 17.34 1.89 1.58
N THR A 135 18.02 2.55 0.64
CA THR A 135 19.45 2.33 0.32
C THR A 135 20.29 3.61 0.37
N SER A 136 19.71 4.74 0.77
CA SER A 136 20.37 6.07 0.70
C SER A 136 21.05 6.46 1.99
N GLU A 137 22.20 7.11 1.82
CA GLU A 137 22.78 8.05 2.79
C GLU A 137 21.93 9.32 2.82
N PHE A 138 21.65 9.87 4.00
CA PHE A 138 20.87 11.08 4.19
C PHE A 138 21.66 12.11 5.02
N SER A 139 21.25 13.38 4.95
CA SER A 139 21.85 14.44 5.77
C SER A 139 21.00 14.67 7.03
N VAL A 140 21.63 14.74 8.20
CA VAL A 140 20.93 14.85 9.50
C VAL A 140 20.34 16.26 9.73
N GLU A 141 20.64 17.25 8.87
CA GLU A 141 20.32 18.66 9.14
C GLU A 141 18.91 19.13 8.75
N GLN A 142 18.07 18.30 8.11
CA GLN A 142 16.73 18.69 7.63
C GLN A 142 15.63 17.73 8.10
N ASP A 143 14.35 18.11 7.90
CA ASP A 143 13.18 17.24 8.15
C ASP A 143 13.39 15.87 7.49
N LEU A 144 13.53 14.82 8.33
CA LEU A 144 13.83 13.46 7.90
C LEU A 144 12.77 12.93 6.93
N TRP A 145 11.50 13.30 7.11
CA TRP A 145 10.44 12.87 6.22
C TRP A 145 10.56 13.54 4.85
N ALA A 146 10.85 14.84 4.83
CA ALA A 146 11.03 15.59 3.59
C ALA A 146 12.21 15.07 2.75
N GLN A 147 13.21 14.47 3.40
CA GLN A 147 14.35 13.81 2.76
C GLN A 147 14.09 12.35 2.36
N SER A 148 13.03 11.74 2.91
CA SER A 148 12.64 10.39 2.51
C SER A 148 12.17 10.39 1.05
N PRO A 149 12.31 9.27 0.32
CA PRO A 149 11.80 9.19 -1.04
C PRO A 149 10.26 9.14 -1.09
N TRP A 150 9.60 9.15 0.07
CA TRP A 150 8.15 9.25 0.24
C TRP A 150 7.66 10.69 0.30
N SER A 151 8.57 11.66 0.24
CA SER A 151 8.20 13.07 0.09
C SER A 151 7.33 13.24 -1.17
N GLY A 152 6.20 13.94 -1.01
CA GLY A 152 5.22 14.15 -2.07
C GLY A 152 4.11 13.10 -2.20
N TYR A 153 4.18 11.99 -1.47
CA TYR A 153 3.03 11.10 -1.27
C TYR A 153 2.05 11.71 -0.25
N ALA A 154 0.75 11.43 -0.42
CA ALA A 154 -0.21 11.63 0.66
C ALA A 154 0.17 10.72 1.83
N SER A 155 0.44 11.30 3.01
CA SER A 155 0.94 10.57 4.17
C SER A 155 0.29 11.08 5.48
N PRO A 156 -1.05 11.05 5.61
CA PRO A 156 -1.69 11.39 6.88
C PRO A 156 -1.21 10.42 7.96
N CYS A 157 -1.30 10.79 9.23
CA CYS A 157 -0.97 9.81 10.27
C CYS A 157 -2.02 8.69 10.26
N TRP A 158 -1.58 7.46 10.48
CA TRP A 158 -2.44 6.27 10.49
C TRP A 158 -3.67 6.41 11.40
N TRP A 159 -3.50 6.96 12.60
CA TRP A 159 -4.61 7.21 13.54
C TRP A 159 -5.58 8.32 13.08
N GLU A 160 -5.20 9.20 12.15
CA GLU A 160 -6.11 10.22 11.60
C GLU A 160 -7.06 9.63 10.55
N THR A 161 -6.61 8.59 9.83
CA THR A 161 -7.40 7.90 8.81
C THR A 161 -8.13 6.69 9.36
N MET A 162 -7.68 6.10 10.48
CA MET A 162 -8.37 4.98 11.13
C MET A 162 -9.59 5.47 11.86
N LYS A 163 -10.75 4.93 11.48
CA LYS A 163 -12.01 5.13 12.19
C LYS A 163 -12.32 3.93 13.05
N ARG A 164 -12.92 4.18 14.20
CA ARG A 164 -13.40 3.15 15.11
C ARG A 164 -14.48 2.33 14.38
N PRO A 165 -14.40 0.99 14.40
CA PRO A 165 -15.48 0.16 13.86
C PRO A 165 -16.81 0.50 14.55
N ILE A 166 -17.85 0.70 13.74
CA ILE A 166 -19.23 0.83 14.22
C ILE A 166 -19.81 -0.57 14.12
N TYR A 167 -20.02 -1.22 15.26
CA TYR A 167 -20.75 -2.48 15.29
C TYR A 167 -22.23 -2.15 15.27
N GLU A 168 -22.94 -2.59 14.23
CA GLU A 168 -24.40 -2.66 14.28
C GLU A 168 -24.76 -3.72 15.31
N ASP A 169 -25.38 -3.32 16.43
CA ASP A 169 -25.86 -4.27 17.42
C ASP A 169 -26.87 -5.21 16.76
N SER A 170 -26.45 -6.43 16.46
CA SER A 170 -27.34 -7.50 16.07
C SER A 170 -28.26 -7.80 17.26
N ASP A 171 -29.55 -7.56 17.08
CA ASP A 171 -30.65 -7.92 17.99
C ASP A 171 -30.70 -7.18 19.34
N SER A 172 -30.89 -5.86 19.31
CA SER A 172 -31.68 -5.21 20.37
C SER A 172 -32.90 -4.49 19.77
N ASP A 173 -34.05 -5.13 19.98
CA ASP A 173 -35.33 -4.43 19.98
C ASP A 173 -35.24 -3.21 20.91
N SER A 174 -35.83 -2.11 20.45
CA SER A 174 -36.27 -0.94 21.23
C SER A 174 -35.22 0.08 21.71
N SER A 175 -35.35 1.31 21.18
CA SER A 175 -35.26 2.57 21.94
C SER A 175 -34.16 2.65 23.02
N GLY A 176 -32.89 2.60 22.60
CA GLY A 176 -31.76 3.06 23.41
C GLY A 176 -31.65 4.59 23.39
N PRO A 177 -31.12 5.23 24.45
CA PRO A 177 -30.85 6.66 24.42
C PRO A 177 -29.82 6.94 23.31
N ALA A 178 -30.04 8.01 22.54
CA ALA A 178 -29.01 8.50 21.64
C ALA A 178 -27.76 8.80 22.50
N PHE A 179 -26.61 8.21 22.17
CA PHE A 179 -25.36 8.61 22.81
C PHE A 179 -25.15 10.11 22.53
N ASP A 180 -24.79 10.87 23.57
CA ASP A 180 -24.47 12.29 23.39
C ASP A 180 -23.20 12.41 22.53
N SER A 181 -23.14 13.43 21.66
CA SER A 181 -22.01 13.64 20.74
C SER A 181 -20.65 13.76 21.44
N GLU A 182 -20.65 14.18 22.72
CA GLU A 182 -19.44 14.28 23.54
C GLU A 182 -18.85 12.89 23.88
N ASP A 183 -19.70 11.87 24.04
CA ASP A 183 -19.28 10.50 24.33
C ASP A 183 -18.67 9.84 23.09
N GLU A 184 -19.21 10.10 21.90
CA GLU A 184 -18.66 9.63 20.63
C GLU A 184 -17.27 10.22 20.35
N GLU A 185 -17.11 11.54 20.51
CA GLU A 185 -15.81 12.20 20.38
C GLU A 185 -14.77 11.71 21.41
N SER A 186 -15.23 11.31 22.60
CA SER A 186 -14.37 10.71 23.63
C SER A 186 -13.88 9.33 23.21
N LEU A 187 -14.78 8.47 22.69
CA LEU A 187 -14.44 7.14 22.20
C LEU A 187 -13.50 7.18 20.98
N ASP A 188 -13.71 8.12 20.07
CA ASP A 188 -12.84 8.28 18.90
C ASP A 188 -11.45 8.74 19.31
N ARG A 189 -11.33 9.69 20.25
CA ARG A 189 -10.03 10.09 20.80
C ARG A 189 -9.33 8.94 21.52
N PHE A 190 -10.07 8.13 22.28
CA PHE A 190 -9.52 6.95 22.92
C PHE A 190 -8.99 5.95 21.88
N PHE A 191 -9.79 5.65 20.86
CA PHE A 191 -9.41 4.74 19.78
C PHE A 191 -8.13 5.22 19.05
N GLN A 192 -8.07 6.50 18.68
CA GLN A 192 -6.88 7.09 18.07
C GLN A 192 -5.64 6.98 18.96
N SER A 193 -5.80 7.20 20.26
CA SER A 193 -4.73 7.04 21.25
C SER A 193 -4.23 5.59 21.31
N THR A 194 -5.13 4.61 21.33
CA THR A 194 -4.79 3.17 21.31
C THR A 194 -4.04 2.80 20.03
N VAL A 195 -4.54 3.24 18.87
CA VAL A 195 -3.89 2.99 17.58
C VAL A 195 -2.49 3.61 17.55
N ARG A 196 -2.32 4.83 18.07
CA ARG A 196 -1.01 5.49 18.17
C ARG A 196 -0.06 4.74 19.10
N SER A 197 -0.53 4.27 20.25
CA SER A 197 0.29 3.46 21.19
C SER A 197 0.76 2.17 20.55
N GLN A 198 -0.15 1.41 19.93
CA GLN A 198 0.18 0.17 19.24
C GLN A 198 1.17 0.42 18.09
N THR A 199 0.97 1.48 17.32
CA THR A 199 1.90 1.87 16.24
C THR A 199 3.27 2.22 16.79
N SER A 200 3.34 2.89 17.94
CA SER A 200 4.62 3.20 18.61
C SER A 200 5.36 1.94 19.02
N GLU A 201 4.67 1.00 19.67
CA GLU A 201 5.25 -0.27 20.10
C GLU A 201 5.77 -1.08 18.90
N MET A 202 4.99 -1.15 17.81
CA MET A 202 5.43 -1.77 16.57
C MET A 202 6.63 -1.04 15.96
N GLY A 203 6.72 0.29 16.09
CA GLY A 203 7.88 1.07 15.67
C GLY A 203 9.16 0.68 16.41
N ASP A 204 9.10 0.50 17.73
CA ASP A 204 10.24 0.08 18.55
C ASP A 204 10.71 -1.33 18.19
N VAL A 205 9.77 -2.27 18.00
CA VAL A 205 10.10 -3.63 17.59
C VAL A 205 10.72 -3.61 16.18
N LEU A 206 10.15 -2.87 15.23
CA LEU A 206 10.67 -2.75 13.87
C LEU A 206 12.07 -2.13 13.84
N LEU A 207 12.34 -1.13 14.68
CA LEU A 207 13.68 -0.56 14.81
C LEU A 207 14.68 -1.66 15.20
N SER A 208 14.33 -2.53 16.14
CA SER A 208 15.19 -3.64 16.55
C SER A 208 15.40 -4.68 15.43
N VAL A 209 14.42 -4.86 14.53
CA VAL A 209 14.55 -5.73 13.35
C VAL A 209 15.61 -5.18 12.40
N LEU A 210 15.55 -3.88 12.15
CA LEU A 210 16.32 -3.15 11.13
C LEU A 210 17.71 -2.71 11.61
N GLU A 211 17.92 -2.55 12.91
CA GLU A 211 19.14 -2.00 13.51
C GLU A 211 20.42 -2.68 13.00
N GLY A 212 21.31 -1.88 12.40
CA GLY A 212 22.58 -2.31 11.82
C GLY A 212 22.47 -3.14 10.54
N LYS A 213 21.28 -3.25 9.95
CA LYS A 213 21.00 -4.05 8.74
C LYS A 213 20.37 -3.26 7.59
N THR A 214 19.94 -2.03 7.83
CA THR A 214 19.38 -1.13 6.80
C THR A 214 20.18 0.17 6.74
N CYS A 215 19.78 1.12 5.88
CA CYS A 215 20.41 2.43 5.84
C CYS A 215 20.04 3.28 7.07
N ASP A 216 20.92 4.21 7.43
CA ASP A 216 20.75 5.06 8.60
C ASP A 216 19.43 5.86 8.58
N LEU A 217 18.89 6.17 7.39
CA LEU A 217 17.63 6.94 7.25
C LEU A 217 16.44 6.17 7.83
N ALA A 218 16.35 4.87 7.57
CA ALA A 218 15.25 4.05 8.06
C ALA A 218 15.25 4.00 9.60
N GLU A 219 16.43 3.84 10.20
CA GLU A 219 16.58 3.88 11.66
C GLU A 219 16.30 5.28 12.23
N ALA A 220 16.81 6.34 11.60
CA ALA A 220 16.61 7.71 12.04
C ALA A 220 15.13 8.10 12.02
N LEU A 221 14.39 7.69 10.98
CA LEU A 221 12.94 7.87 10.90
C LEU A 221 12.25 7.20 12.09
N LEU A 222 12.49 5.91 12.35
CA LEU A 222 11.86 5.22 13.48
C LEU A 222 12.24 5.81 14.85
N ARG A 223 13.50 6.25 15.02
CA ARG A 223 13.96 6.90 16.26
C ARG A 223 13.39 8.29 16.47
N SER A 224 12.86 8.94 15.43
CA SER A 224 12.28 10.29 15.53
C SER A 224 10.94 10.34 16.28
N GLY A 225 10.26 9.19 16.38
CA GLY A 225 9.01 9.07 17.12
C GLY A 225 7.95 8.24 16.40
N PRO A 226 6.80 8.00 17.06
CA PRO A 226 5.71 7.20 16.50
C PRO A 226 5.11 7.78 15.22
N GLU A 227 5.25 9.09 14.99
CA GLU A 227 4.79 9.78 13.78
C GLU A 227 5.45 9.23 12.52
N ALA A 228 6.69 8.75 12.57
CA ALA A 228 7.36 8.24 11.38
C ALA A 228 6.69 6.97 10.84
N LEU A 229 6.50 5.95 11.71
CA LEU A 229 5.78 4.74 11.31
C LEU A 229 4.30 5.05 11.06
N GLY A 230 3.67 5.92 11.86
CA GLY A 230 2.30 6.34 11.67
C GLY A 230 2.05 7.00 10.31
N ARG A 231 2.94 7.87 9.85
CA ARG A 231 2.86 8.49 8.51
C ARG A 231 3.14 7.50 7.39
N LEU A 232 4.07 6.58 7.58
CA LEU A 232 4.33 5.51 6.60
C LEU A 232 3.11 4.60 6.46
N MET A 233 2.51 4.17 7.55
CA MET A 233 1.29 3.37 7.52
C MET A 233 0.12 4.11 6.85
N GLY A 234 -0.08 5.40 7.18
CA GLY A 234 -1.10 6.20 6.51
C GLY A 234 -0.81 6.39 5.02
N LEU A 235 0.44 6.59 4.63
CA LEU A 235 0.86 6.59 3.22
C LEU A 235 0.47 5.28 2.54
N LEU A 236 0.84 4.14 3.12
CA LEU A 236 0.51 2.86 2.54
C LEU A 236 -1.00 2.69 2.37
N ARG A 237 -1.80 3.09 3.36
CA ARG A 237 -3.26 2.97 3.30
C ARG A 237 -3.93 3.78 2.21
N VAL A 238 -3.49 5.02 2.01
CA VAL A 238 -4.16 5.94 1.08
C VAL A 238 -3.58 5.91 -0.33
N ASN A 239 -2.49 5.16 -0.54
CA ASN A 239 -1.83 5.04 -1.85
C ASN A 239 -1.76 3.60 -2.37
N ALA A 240 -2.01 2.58 -1.54
CA ALA A 240 -1.98 1.18 -1.96
C ALA A 240 -3.12 0.86 -2.91
N MET A 241 -2.79 0.24 -4.03
CA MET A 241 -3.74 -0.29 -4.99
C MET A 241 -3.84 -1.80 -4.80
N ALA A 242 -5.08 -2.31 -4.90
CA ALA A 242 -5.33 -3.74 -4.85
C ALA A 242 -4.68 -4.44 -6.06
N LEU A 243 -4.03 -5.56 -5.80
CA LEU A 243 -3.53 -6.44 -6.85
C LEU A 243 -4.57 -7.49 -7.15
N HIS A 244 -4.98 -7.58 -8.41
CA HIS A 244 -5.88 -8.63 -8.89
C HIS A 244 -5.05 -9.64 -9.68
N ALA A 245 -5.18 -10.91 -9.32
CA ALA A 245 -4.52 -12.02 -9.99
C ALA A 245 -5.58 -13.05 -10.40
N GLN A 246 -5.48 -13.57 -11.62
CA GLN A 246 -6.34 -14.66 -12.06
C GLN A 246 -5.89 -15.95 -11.37
N VAL A 247 -6.82 -16.58 -10.66
CA VAL A 247 -6.64 -17.94 -10.16
C VAL A 247 -7.33 -18.89 -11.12
N ALA A 248 -6.61 -19.90 -11.61
CA ALA A 248 -7.23 -20.98 -12.37
C ALA A 248 -8.21 -21.73 -11.44
N SER A 249 -9.51 -21.49 -11.60
CA SER A 249 -10.52 -22.32 -10.96
C SER A 249 -10.67 -23.60 -11.78
N GLY A 250 -10.76 -24.75 -11.09
CA GLY A 250 -10.92 -26.06 -11.74
C GLY A 250 -12.17 -26.19 -12.61
N ASP A 251 -13.10 -25.24 -12.53
CA ASP A 251 -14.39 -25.24 -13.24
C ASP A 251 -14.46 -24.26 -14.43
N GLY A 252 -13.35 -23.59 -14.78
CA GLY A 252 -13.25 -22.77 -16.01
C GLY A 252 -13.74 -21.33 -15.89
N ASP A 253 -14.28 -20.93 -14.75
CA ASP A 253 -14.63 -19.54 -14.43
C ASP A 253 -13.52 -18.91 -13.59
N ALA A 254 -12.57 -18.22 -14.23
CA ALA A 254 -11.52 -17.48 -13.51
C ALA A 254 -12.17 -16.34 -12.70
N GLU A 255 -12.13 -16.41 -11.38
CA GLU A 255 -12.54 -15.31 -10.52
C GLU A 255 -11.38 -14.33 -10.31
N ASP A 256 -11.59 -13.05 -10.64
CA ASP A 256 -10.68 -11.96 -10.31
C ASP A 256 -10.78 -11.65 -8.82
N VAL A 257 -9.96 -12.31 -8.00
CA VAL A 257 -9.89 -12.05 -6.57
C VAL A 257 -8.74 -11.10 -6.29
N ALA A 258 -8.96 -10.09 -5.44
CA ALA A 258 -7.88 -9.26 -4.93
C ALA A 258 -6.94 -10.12 -4.06
N LYS A 259 -5.68 -10.23 -4.47
CA LYS A 259 -4.68 -11.12 -3.89
C LYS A 259 -3.44 -10.34 -3.46
N GLY A 260 -3.57 -9.09 -3.03
CA GLY A 260 -2.46 -8.31 -2.50
C GLY A 260 -2.64 -6.82 -2.63
N MET A 261 -1.59 -6.08 -2.31
CA MET A 261 -1.56 -4.62 -2.47
C MET A 261 -0.17 -4.13 -2.84
N ALA A 262 -0.12 -3.02 -3.58
CA ALA A 262 1.13 -2.40 -3.98
C ALA A 262 1.05 -0.88 -4.09
N ILE A 263 2.20 -0.23 -3.92
CA ILE A 263 2.41 1.20 -4.08
C ILE A 263 3.18 1.43 -5.38
N TYR A 264 2.83 2.50 -6.08
CA TYR A 264 3.46 2.91 -7.33
C TYR A 264 4.01 4.33 -7.18
N SER A 265 5.02 4.69 -7.97
CA SER A 265 5.66 6.02 -7.87
C SER A 265 4.84 7.10 -8.56
N VAL A 266 4.39 6.82 -9.77
CA VAL A 266 3.65 7.79 -10.58
C VAL A 266 2.15 7.58 -10.43
N THR A 267 1.70 6.32 -10.48
CA THR A 267 0.26 6.01 -10.43
C THR A 267 -0.40 6.50 -9.14
N SER A 268 0.29 6.44 -7.99
CA SER A 268 -0.22 6.96 -6.71
C SER A 268 -0.31 8.50 -6.64
N ALA A 269 0.00 9.22 -7.73
CA ALA A 269 -0.21 10.67 -7.85
C ALA A 269 -1.54 11.03 -8.53
N MET A 270 -2.28 10.05 -9.07
CA MET A 270 -3.54 10.30 -9.77
C MET A 270 -4.66 10.45 -8.74
N ASN A 271 -5.38 11.57 -8.78
CA ASN A 271 -6.47 11.82 -7.82
C ASN A 271 -7.76 11.08 -8.19
N HIS A 272 -8.66 10.98 -7.22
CA HIS A 272 -10.01 10.45 -7.44
C HIS A 272 -10.89 11.43 -8.22
N ASP A 273 -11.62 10.91 -9.21
CA ASP A 273 -12.76 11.60 -9.82
C ASP A 273 -13.85 10.57 -10.22
N PRO A 274 -15.13 10.74 -9.84
CA PRO A 274 -16.21 9.84 -10.28
C PRO A 274 -16.45 9.88 -11.80
N ALA A 275 -16.00 10.93 -12.49
CA ALA A 275 -15.95 11.07 -13.94
C ALA A 275 -14.51 10.95 -14.47
N ALA A 276 -13.74 10.03 -13.90
CA ALA A 276 -12.36 9.73 -14.25
C ALA A 276 -12.11 9.70 -15.77
N ASN A 277 -10.99 10.31 -16.19
CA ASN A 277 -10.54 10.31 -17.58
C ASN A 277 -9.48 9.23 -17.87
N CYS A 278 -9.03 8.51 -16.83
CA CYS A 278 -8.08 7.41 -16.94
C CYS A 278 -8.60 6.15 -16.23
N PHE A 279 -8.02 5.01 -16.61
CA PHE A 279 -8.29 3.69 -16.05
C PHE A 279 -6.99 2.98 -15.70
N VAL A 280 -6.95 2.34 -14.53
CA VAL A 280 -5.84 1.51 -14.07
C VAL A 280 -6.23 0.04 -14.23
N SER A 281 -5.31 -0.75 -14.79
CA SER A 281 -5.43 -2.21 -14.90
C SER A 281 -4.10 -2.88 -14.59
N SER A 282 -4.12 -4.21 -14.44
CA SER A 282 -2.92 -5.05 -14.47
C SER A 282 -3.03 -6.12 -15.56
N ASP A 283 -1.89 -6.63 -16.00
CA ASP A 283 -1.84 -7.87 -16.79
C ASP A 283 -1.98 -9.06 -15.83
N PRO A 284 -2.94 -9.98 -16.02
CA PRO A 284 -3.06 -11.18 -15.18
C PRO A 284 -1.77 -12.02 -15.08
N ALA A 285 -0.93 -12.03 -16.11
CA ALA A 285 0.36 -12.72 -16.11
C ALA A 285 1.45 -11.99 -15.29
N TYR A 286 1.25 -10.69 -15.05
CA TYR A 286 2.11 -9.81 -14.27
C TYR A 286 1.23 -8.91 -13.38
N PRO A 287 0.54 -9.50 -12.39
CA PRO A 287 -0.54 -8.82 -11.66
C PRO A 287 -0.07 -7.58 -10.89
N GLN A 288 1.23 -7.51 -10.60
CA GLN A 288 1.87 -6.38 -9.96
C GLN A 288 2.14 -5.20 -10.89
N ARG A 289 2.13 -5.39 -12.22
CA ARG A 289 2.41 -4.31 -13.16
C ARG A 289 1.13 -3.52 -13.40
N CYS A 290 1.18 -2.24 -13.06
CA CYS A 290 0.11 -1.29 -13.34
C CYS A 290 0.20 -0.82 -14.79
N LEU A 291 -0.93 -0.76 -15.48
CA LEU A 291 -1.11 -0.14 -16.79
C LEU A 291 -2.17 0.96 -16.69
N VAL A 292 -1.82 2.16 -17.13
CA VAL A 292 -2.72 3.31 -17.16
C VAL A 292 -3.12 3.65 -18.60
N ARG A 293 -4.41 3.76 -18.86
CA ARG A 293 -4.96 4.16 -20.18
C ARG A 293 -6.00 5.25 -20.07
N THR A 294 -6.15 6.05 -21.12
CA THR A 294 -7.18 7.08 -21.22
C THR A 294 -8.56 6.48 -21.53
N LEU A 295 -9.61 7.08 -20.99
CA LEU A 295 -11.02 6.72 -21.23
C LEU A 295 -11.71 7.64 -22.24
N ARG A 296 -11.09 8.76 -22.56
CA ARG A 296 -11.56 9.76 -23.53
C ARG A 296 -10.37 10.59 -24.02
N PRO A 297 -10.53 11.45 -25.04
CA PRO A 297 -9.54 12.46 -25.35
C PRO A 297 -9.29 13.38 -24.14
N ILE A 298 -8.03 13.76 -23.94
CA ILE A 298 -7.56 14.60 -22.82
C ILE A 298 -6.75 15.76 -23.40
N GLU A 299 -7.05 16.97 -22.98
CA GLU A 299 -6.34 18.17 -23.44
C GLU A 299 -5.02 18.37 -22.68
N PRO A 300 -4.03 19.09 -23.26
CA PRO A 300 -2.86 19.51 -22.50
C PRO A 300 -3.25 20.25 -21.22
N GLU A 301 -2.45 20.08 -20.16
CA GLU A 301 -2.64 20.65 -18.81
C GLU A 301 -3.80 20.08 -18.00
N GLU A 302 -4.56 19.12 -18.55
CA GLU A 302 -5.64 18.47 -17.82
C GLU A 302 -5.11 17.50 -16.75
N GLU A 303 -5.79 17.45 -15.59
CA GLU A 303 -5.50 16.50 -14.51
C GLU A 303 -5.91 15.09 -14.95
N LEU A 304 -5.03 14.12 -14.74
CA LEU A 304 -5.29 12.71 -14.99
C LEU A 304 -5.84 12.08 -13.71
N CYS A 305 -7.12 11.74 -13.73
CA CYS A 305 -7.86 11.21 -12.59
C CYS A 305 -8.32 9.77 -12.84
N ILE A 306 -8.41 9.00 -11.77
CA ILE A 306 -8.89 7.62 -11.74
C ILE A 306 -10.05 7.50 -10.76
N ASP A 307 -10.89 6.48 -10.91
CA ASP A 307 -11.88 6.16 -9.89
C ASP A 307 -11.28 5.15 -8.89
N TYR A 308 -10.87 5.63 -7.72
CA TYR A 308 -10.35 4.78 -6.61
C TYR A 308 -11.24 3.59 -6.25
N LEU A 309 -12.55 3.68 -6.51
CA LEU A 309 -13.50 2.63 -6.17
C LEU A 309 -14.06 1.94 -7.42
N GLN A 310 -13.36 2.05 -8.56
CA GLN A 310 -13.80 1.44 -9.80
C GLN A 310 -13.95 -0.07 -9.67
N GLY A 311 -15.06 -0.60 -10.17
CA GLY A 311 -15.35 -2.04 -10.11
C GLY A 311 -15.74 -2.55 -8.72
N SER A 312 -15.73 -1.70 -7.68
CA SER A 312 -16.19 -2.10 -6.35
C SER A 312 -17.72 -2.37 -6.35
N PRO A 313 -18.20 -3.33 -5.54
CA PRO A 313 -19.63 -3.64 -5.43
C PRO A 313 -20.41 -2.64 -4.56
N TYR A 314 -19.81 -1.50 -4.21
CA TYR A 314 -20.36 -0.53 -3.27
C TYR A 314 -21.47 0.33 -3.89
N SER A 315 -22.52 0.59 -3.10
CA SER A 315 -23.53 1.60 -3.42
C SER A 315 -22.93 3.01 -3.43
N LEU A 316 -23.63 3.99 -3.99
CA LEU A 316 -23.16 5.39 -3.99
C LEU A 316 -22.88 5.91 -2.57
N GLU A 317 -23.77 5.59 -1.62
CA GLU A 317 -23.60 5.97 -0.21
C GLU A 317 -22.36 5.33 0.41
N GLN A 318 -22.16 4.03 0.17
CA GLN A 318 -20.97 3.32 0.64
C GLN A 318 -19.69 3.90 0.03
N ARG A 319 -19.72 4.27 -1.25
CA ARG A 319 -18.58 4.92 -1.93
C ARG A 319 -18.23 6.25 -1.29
N THR A 320 -19.21 7.11 -1.04
CA THR A 320 -18.99 8.38 -0.33
C THR A 320 -18.40 8.16 1.05
N GLN A 321 -18.88 7.16 1.79
CA GLN A 321 -18.33 6.83 3.11
C GLN A 321 -16.88 6.35 3.03
N VAL A 322 -16.54 5.45 2.09
CA VAL A 322 -15.16 4.98 1.90
C VAL A 322 -14.23 6.12 1.49
N LEU A 323 -14.65 6.96 0.54
CA LEU A 323 -13.89 8.13 0.08
C LEU A 323 -13.60 9.10 1.23
N LEU A 324 -14.60 9.38 2.06
CA LEU A 324 -14.46 10.26 3.20
C LEU A 324 -13.56 9.65 4.28
N GLN A 325 -13.79 8.38 4.65
CA GLN A 325 -13.12 7.76 5.79
C GLN A 325 -11.68 7.35 5.48
N GLN A 326 -11.41 6.82 4.29
CA GLN A 326 -10.06 6.36 3.92
C GLN A 326 -9.23 7.46 3.30
N TYR A 327 -9.82 8.29 2.43
CA TYR A 327 -9.10 9.26 1.62
C TYR A 327 -9.34 10.71 2.01
N GLY A 328 -10.28 10.99 2.91
CA GLY A 328 -10.66 12.36 3.29
C GLY A 328 -11.38 13.13 2.18
N ILE A 329 -11.93 12.44 1.18
CA ILE A 329 -12.55 13.04 -0.01
C ILE A 329 -14.06 13.15 0.22
N VAL A 330 -14.59 14.36 0.06
CA VAL A 330 -16.04 14.62 0.07
C VAL A 330 -16.54 14.54 -1.38
N ALA A 331 -17.26 13.47 -1.71
CA ALA A 331 -17.83 13.19 -3.04
C ALA A 331 -19.32 13.55 -3.12
#